data_AF-A0A2V6SBH4-F1
#
_entry.id   AF-A0A2V6SBH4-F1
#
_cell.length_a   1.000
_cell.length_b   1.000
_cell.length_c   1.000
_cell.angle_alpha   90.00
_cell.angle_beta   90.00
_cell.angle_gamma   90.00
#
_symmetry.space_group_name_H-M   'P 1'
#
loop_
_entity.id
_entity.type
_entity.pdbx_description
1 polymer ?
#
loop_
_entity_poly.entity_id
_entity_poly.type
_entity_poly.pdbx_seq_one_letter_code
_entity_poly.pdbx_strand_id
1 'polypeptide(L)'
;MDAFVGWFWGTGWFWVVVFWVGLVVNGRAVFKLLLDWRGMLTTWRFVDAAYRRLDALPDEAALEHETAAPVFVHVVPAWEEPAIAVTLRALLDSRYPHGKLHVVVVTKEAEEQAPHPLMEAPTAELVRRFRAELPPWQQKQLSQLAMPGEGRKAHQLNWALRPELLRTLLEGQADPARVWVGVSDADSIPDRNTYRWIAADVLTGGGRAGDASRAYQGVTLSLANAHRLGTRGRVCAVQQSSIFTRVSIARLINERRRVAWFARLEARAPRLARLTRPVFEFCFRRSQICLGHHEFVRLDTLQSIGLFPVSGATEDSTLGYALGARGILIRALPLLELVDIPETTEGMIRQNARWYKGVLDDVRFLWETWRTRRSAFNLAQLCRHVGNKAVEWPVAAALYPVLGFLAWHLAYRFASRPVWFALGVLLPTLSLGLTVWVGGIATQSLIERLTRYCPRPVTIARTTLGAKLWGTFRCQTYWLLATRAAWRVLWALGRTGRYEPAKTDRVVRRA
;
A
#
# COMPACT_ATOMS: atom_id res chain seq x y z
N MET A 1 -9.36 52.53 -12.60
CA MET A 1 -8.82 51.48 -13.51
C MET A 1 -7.29 51.41 -13.45
N ASP A 2 -6.58 52.54 -13.34
CA ASP A 2 -5.11 52.58 -13.44
C ASP A 2 -4.36 51.86 -12.32
N ALA A 3 -4.86 51.89 -11.08
CA ALA A 3 -4.26 51.14 -9.97
C ALA A 3 -4.37 49.62 -10.15
N PHE A 4 -5.49 49.14 -10.71
CA PHE A 4 -5.69 47.72 -11.00
C PHE A 4 -4.83 47.26 -12.17
N VAL A 5 -4.75 48.06 -13.24
CA VAL A 5 -3.89 47.78 -14.41
C VAL A 5 -2.41 47.79 -13.99
N GLY A 6 -1.98 48.78 -13.19
CA GLY A 6 -0.62 48.85 -12.65
C GLY A 6 -0.28 47.69 -11.72
N TRP A 7 -1.21 47.26 -10.87
CA TRP A 7 -1.05 46.06 -10.04
C TRP A 7 -1.03 44.77 -10.87
N PHE A 8 -1.91 44.65 -11.86
CA PHE A 8 -2.07 43.45 -12.68
C PHE A 8 -0.92 43.24 -13.66
N TRP A 9 -0.25 44.31 -14.13
CA TRP A 9 0.89 44.26 -15.05
C TRP A 9 2.26 44.56 -14.43
N GLY A 10 2.34 45.12 -13.21
CA GLY A 10 3.61 45.46 -12.54
C GLY A 10 4.27 44.34 -11.71
N THR A 11 5.56 44.40 -11.43
CA THR A 11 6.30 43.37 -10.66
C THR A 11 6.14 43.48 -9.13
N GLY A 12 4.94 43.83 -8.66
CA GLY A 12 4.66 44.01 -7.24
C GLY A 12 4.89 42.75 -6.40
N TRP A 13 5.05 42.93 -5.09
CA TRP A 13 5.36 41.84 -4.13
C TRP A 13 4.42 40.63 -4.22
N PHE A 14 3.14 40.85 -4.53
CA PHE A 14 2.19 39.77 -4.77
C PHE A 14 2.67 38.79 -5.86
N TRP A 15 3.04 39.30 -7.03
CA TRP A 15 3.49 38.47 -8.15
C TRP A 15 4.84 37.82 -7.88
N VAL A 16 5.71 38.48 -7.11
CA VAL A 16 6.97 37.89 -6.63
C VAL A 16 6.67 36.68 -5.74
N VAL A 17 5.75 36.80 -4.78
CA VAL A 17 5.35 35.70 -3.91
C VAL A 17 4.72 34.56 -4.71
N VAL A 18 3.78 34.84 -5.62
CA VAL A 18 3.13 33.82 -6.45
C VAL A 18 4.16 33.09 -7.32
N PHE A 19 5.11 33.81 -7.91
CA PHE A 19 6.20 33.23 -8.69
C PHE A 19 7.05 32.28 -7.85
N TRP A 20 7.51 32.71 -6.67
CA TRP A 20 8.33 31.87 -5.79
C TRP A 20 7.58 30.66 -5.24
N VAL A 21 6.30 30.80 -4.89
CA VAL A 21 5.45 29.67 -4.50
C VAL A 21 5.34 28.66 -5.65
N GLY A 22 5.05 29.14 -6.86
CA GLY A 22 5.02 28.31 -8.06
C GLY A 22 6.37 27.61 -8.29
N LEU A 23 7.48 28.32 -8.14
CA LEU A 23 8.82 27.78 -8.30
C LEU A 23 9.11 26.64 -7.30
N VAL A 24 8.82 26.85 -6.02
CA VAL A 24 9.01 25.86 -4.96
C VAL A 24 8.17 24.61 -5.23
N VAL A 25 6.93 24.79 -5.67
CA VAL A 25 6.05 23.66 -6.00
C VAL A 25 6.58 22.85 -7.18
N ASN A 26 7.06 23.50 -8.24
CA ASN A 26 7.67 22.80 -9.38
C ASN A 26 9.00 22.12 -9.01
N GLY A 27 9.86 22.79 -8.25
CA GLY A 27 11.11 22.20 -7.75
C GLY A 27 10.85 20.97 -6.88
N ARG A 28 9.86 21.04 -5.98
CA ARG A 28 9.40 19.89 -5.19
C ARG A 28 8.85 18.77 -6.09
N ALA A 29 8.08 19.08 -7.12
CA ALA A 29 7.54 18.09 -8.05
C ALA A 29 8.65 17.35 -8.81
N VAL A 30 9.63 18.08 -9.35
CA VAL A 30 10.83 17.52 -10.00
C VAL A 30 11.57 16.58 -9.05
N PHE A 31 11.88 17.05 -7.84
CA PHE A 31 12.59 16.25 -6.85
C PHE A 31 11.80 14.98 -6.45
N LYS A 32 10.48 15.12 -6.23
CA LYS A 32 9.60 14.00 -5.90
C LYS A 32 9.57 12.96 -7.01
N LEU A 33 9.44 13.36 -8.27
CA LEU A 33 9.41 12.46 -9.42
C LEU A 33 10.74 11.72 -9.59
N LEU A 34 11.88 12.37 -9.36
CA LEU A 34 13.19 11.71 -9.37
C LEU A 34 13.34 10.69 -8.24
N LEU A 35 12.88 11.03 -7.03
CA LEU A 35 12.84 10.08 -5.91
C LEU A 35 11.93 8.90 -6.19
N ASP A 36 10.77 9.15 -6.78
CA ASP A 36 9.79 8.12 -7.15
C ASP A 36 10.37 7.18 -8.21
N TRP A 37 11.07 7.71 -9.22
CA TRP A 37 11.76 6.90 -10.23
C TRP A 37 12.84 6.02 -9.60
N ARG A 38 13.70 6.60 -8.74
CA ARG A 38 14.71 5.85 -7.99
C ARG A 38 14.08 4.78 -7.10
N GLY A 39 12.93 5.08 -6.49
CA GLY A 39 12.16 4.15 -5.68
C GLY A 39 11.69 2.95 -6.49
N MET A 40 11.08 3.17 -7.65
CA MET A 40 10.65 2.09 -8.55
C MET A 40 11.83 1.22 -9.01
N LEU A 41 12.97 1.82 -9.38
CA LEU A 41 14.18 1.09 -9.74
C LEU A 41 14.72 0.26 -8.57
N THR A 42 14.64 0.79 -7.34
CA THR A 42 15.06 0.08 -6.13
C THR A 42 14.20 -1.16 -5.91
N THR A 43 12.87 -1.03 -6.00
CA THR A 43 11.95 -2.16 -5.85
C THR A 43 12.13 -3.17 -7.00
N TRP A 44 12.25 -2.72 -8.24
CA TRP A 44 12.48 -3.63 -9.37
C TRP A 44 13.75 -4.46 -9.18
N ARG A 45 14.89 -3.83 -8.82
CA ARG A 45 16.14 -4.56 -8.54
C ARG A 45 16.00 -5.52 -7.36
N PHE A 46 15.24 -5.12 -6.33
CA PHE A 46 14.98 -5.94 -5.15
C PHE A 46 14.18 -7.20 -5.51
N VAL A 47 13.11 -7.06 -6.28
CA VAL A 47 12.31 -8.16 -6.83
C VAL A 47 13.19 -9.05 -7.73
N ASP A 48 13.84 -8.45 -8.71
CA ASP A 48 14.66 -9.17 -9.69
C ASP A 48 15.77 -10.01 -9.05
N ALA A 49 16.45 -9.46 -8.04
CA ALA A 49 17.47 -10.18 -7.28
C ALA A 49 16.89 -11.32 -6.44
N ALA A 50 15.67 -11.18 -5.93
CA ALA A 50 15.00 -12.22 -5.16
C ALA A 50 14.56 -13.40 -6.04
N TYR A 51 13.97 -13.12 -7.20
CA TYR A 51 13.52 -14.16 -8.12
C TYR A 51 14.67 -15.01 -8.64
N ARG A 52 15.88 -14.46 -8.82
CA ARG A 52 17.10 -15.22 -9.14
C ARG A 52 17.58 -16.17 -8.03
N ARG A 53 17.06 -16.04 -6.81
CA ARG A 53 17.48 -16.81 -5.63
C ARG A 53 16.42 -17.79 -5.14
N LEU A 54 15.29 -17.92 -5.84
CA LEU A 54 14.18 -18.77 -5.42
C LEU A 54 14.58 -20.25 -5.31
N ASP A 55 15.43 -20.72 -6.21
CA ASP A 55 15.88 -22.11 -6.21
C ASP A 55 16.79 -22.46 -5.03
N ALA A 56 17.41 -21.43 -4.41
CA ALA A 56 18.24 -21.59 -3.21
C ALA A 56 17.44 -21.52 -1.90
N LEU A 57 16.12 -21.31 -1.94
CA LEU A 57 15.27 -21.36 -0.75
C LEU A 57 15.15 -22.80 -0.25
N PRO A 58 15.03 -23.04 1.07
CA PRO A 58 14.75 -24.37 1.60
C PRO A 58 13.44 -24.89 1.01
N ASP A 59 13.41 -26.16 0.60
CA ASP A 59 12.21 -26.80 0.08
C ASP A 59 11.23 -27.20 1.20
N GLU A 60 10.08 -27.72 0.80
CA GLU A 60 9.02 -28.14 1.70
C GLU A 60 9.47 -29.29 2.62
N ALA A 61 10.30 -30.21 2.13
CA ALA A 61 10.81 -31.31 2.94
C ALA A 61 11.77 -30.81 4.03
N ALA A 62 12.71 -29.93 3.70
CA ALA A 62 13.63 -29.33 4.65
C ALA A 62 12.89 -28.50 5.71
N LEU A 63 11.89 -27.72 5.29
CA LEU A 63 11.09 -26.89 6.19
C LEU A 63 10.18 -27.71 7.11
N GLU A 64 9.72 -28.90 6.70
CA GLU A 64 8.91 -29.77 7.55
C GLU A 64 9.72 -30.28 8.75
N HIS A 65 10.95 -30.73 8.50
CA HIS A 65 11.85 -31.24 9.55
C HIS A 65 12.46 -30.14 10.42
N GLU A 66 12.53 -28.90 9.92
CA GLU A 66 13.07 -27.77 10.68
C GLU A 66 12.09 -27.34 11.79
N THR A 67 12.47 -27.67 13.03
CA THR A 67 11.66 -27.35 14.21
C THR A 67 11.58 -25.86 14.47
N ALA A 68 12.52 -25.02 14.03
CA ALA A 68 12.46 -23.57 14.16
C ALA A 68 11.64 -22.88 13.04
N ALA A 69 11.19 -23.64 12.02
CA ALA A 69 10.44 -23.07 10.92
C ALA A 69 9.14 -22.41 11.42
N PRO A 70 8.75 -21.27 10.83
CA PRO A 70 7.54 -20.56 11.23
C PRO A 70 6.28 -21.36 10.89
N VAL A 71 5.24 -21.18 11.70
CA VAL A 71 3.89 -21.63 11.41
C VAL A 71 3.09 -20.44 10.91
N PHE A 72 2.34 -20.60 9.81
CA PHE A 72 1.55 -19.53 9.21
C PHE A 72 0.07 -19.75 9.47
N VAL A 73 -0.59 -18.69 9.95
CA VAL A 73 -2.04 -18.54 9.96
C VAL A 73 -2.39 -17.43 8.97
N HIS A 74 -2.79 -17.82 7.76
CA HIS A 74 -3.13 -16.88 6.69
C HIS A 74 -4.63 -16.60 6.68
N VAL A 75 -5.00 -15.37 6.99
CA VAL A 75 -6.40 -14.97 7.16
C VAL A 75 -6.90 -14.26 5.89
N VAL A 76 -8.05 -14.72 5.39
CA VAL A 76 -8.75 -14.12 4.24
C VAL A 76 -10.11 -13.59 4.72
N PRO A 77 -10.21 -12.29 5.06
CA PRO A 77 -11.51 -11.68 5.34
C PRO A 77 -12.29 -11.56 4.03
N ALA A 78 -13.52 -12.08 4.02
CA ALA A 78 -14.36 -12.13 2.83
C ALA A 78 -15.79 -11.69 3.13
N TRP A 79 -16.40 -11.00 2.18
CA TRP A 79 -17.80 -10.56 2.23
C TRP A 79 -18.22 -10.35 0.79
N GLU A 80 -19.21 -11.04 0.25
CA GLU A 80 -19.66 -10.91 -1.14
C GLU A 80 -18.53 -11.07 -2.19
N GLU A 81 -17.86 -12.23 -2.19
CA GLU A 81 -16.70 -12.51 -3.03
C GLU A 81 -16.95 -13.75 -3.91
N PRO A 82 -17.60 -13.58 -5.09
CA PRO A 82 -18.02 -14.69 -5.94
C PRO A 82 -16.85 -15.50 -6.54
N ALA A 83 -15.64 -14.93 -6.56
CA ALA A 83 -14.45 -15.56 -7.14
C ALA A 83 -13.45 -16.05 -6.07
N ILE A 84 -13.88 -16.20 -4.80
CA ILE A 84 -13.00 -16.53 -3.66
C ILE A 84 -12.14 -17.79 -3.89
N ALA A 85 -12.65 -18.79 -4.61
CA ALA A 85 -11.95 -20.03 -4.91
C ALA A 85 -10.60 -19.82 -5.62
N VAL A 86 -10.44 -18.75 -6.42
CA VAL A 86 -9.17 -18.43 -7.09
C VAL A 86 -8.08 -18.11 -6.07
N THR A 87 -8.42 -17.29 -5.07
CA THR A 87 -7.53 -16.89 -3.97
C THR A 87 -7.20 -18.10 -3.09
N LEU A 88 -8.19 -18.92 -2.73
CA LEU A 88 -7.97 -20.11 -1.92
C LEU A 88 -7.05 -21.12 -2.61
N ARG A 89 -7.26 -21.35 -3.91
CA ARG A 89 -6.37 -22.21 -4.70
C ARG A 89 -4.94 -21.67 -4.71
N ALA A 90 -4.75 -20.38 -4.97
CA ALA A 90 -3.41 -19.78 -4.95
C ALA A 90 -2.70 -19.90 -3.59
N LEU A 91 -3.45 -19.76 -2.48
CA LEU A 91 -2.91 -19.93 -1.14
C LEU A 91 -2.55 -21.39 -0.82
N LEU A 92 -3.41 -22.34 -1.17
CA LEU A 92 -3.18 -23.78 -0.94
C LEU A 92 -2.13 -24.39 -1.88
N ASP A 93 -1.93 -23.80 -3.07
CA ASP A 93 -0.86 -24.16 -4.02
C ASP A 93 0.50 -23.54 -3.62
N SER A 94 0.55 -22.81 -2.51
CA SER A 94 1.81 -22.26 -2.02
C SER A 94 2.75 -23.37 -1.56
N ARG A 95 4.02 -23.21 -1.92
CA ARG A 95 5.11 -24.12 -1.60
C ARG A 95 5.48 -23.95 -0.13
N TYR A 96 4.81 -24.64 0.78
CA TYR A 96 5.13 -24.67 2.20
C TYR A 96 4.62 -25.96 2.86
N PRO A 97 5.25 -26.43 3.95
CA PRO A 97 4.78 -27.65 4.59
C PRO A 97 3.34 -27.55 5.08
N HIS A 98 2.58 -28.60 4.78
CA HIS A 98 1.14 -28.68 4.99
C HIS A 98 0.72 -28.60 6.45
N GLY A 99 1.52 -29.14 7.37
CA GLY A 99 1.29 -29.04 8.81
C GLY A 99 1.65 -27.67 9.42
N LYS A 100 2.23 -26.76 8.63
CA LYS A 100 2.71 -25.45 9.10
C LYS A 100 2.06 -24.26 8.37
N LEU A 101 1.10 -24.51 7.46
CA LEU A 101 0.32 -23.47 6.78
C LEU A 101 -1.17 -23.73 6.98
N HIS A 102 -1.83 -22.79 7.66
CA HIS A 102 -3.26 -22.80 7.89
C HIS A 102 -3.90 -21.60 7.21
N VAL A 103 -4.89 -21.83 6.36
CA VAL A 103 -5.68 -20.80 5.68
C VAL A 103 -7.03 -20.68 6.37
N VAL A 104 -7.35 -19.49 6.86
CA VAL A 104 -8.59 -19.20 7.60
C VAL A 104 -9.40 -18.17 6.82
N VAL A 105 -10.55 -18.58 6.30
CA VAL A 105 -11.50 -17.67 5.64
C VAL A 105 -12.53 -17.21 6.66
N VAL A 106 -12.70 -15.89 6.78
CA VAL A 106 -13.69 -15.31 7.69
C VAL A 106 -14.75 -14.61 6.87
N THR A 107 -15.94 -15.18 6.82
CA THR A 107 -17.15 -14.57 6.26
C THR A 107 -17.94 -13.87 7.37
N LYS A 108 -19.06 -13.22 7.04
CA LYS A 108 -19.98 -12.72 8.06
C LYS A 108 -21.30 -13.45 7.97
N GLU A 109 -21.89 -13.74 9.13
CA GLU A 109 -23.19 -14.44 9.21
C GLU A 109 -24.30 -13.70 8.47
N ALA A 110 -24.28 -12.36 8.47
CA ALA A 110 -25.26 -11.54 7.76
C ALA A 110 -25.30 -11.81 6.25
N GLU A 111 -24.17 -12.18 5.61
CA GLU A 111 -24.16 -12.57 4.20
C GLU A 111 -24.81 -13.94 3.99
N GLU A 112 -24.63 -14.87 4.92
CA GLU A 112 -25.26 -16.20 4.84
C GLU A 112 -26.79 -16.10 5.06
N GLN A 113 -27.23 -15.20 5.93
CA GLN A 113 -28.65 -14.94 6.19
C GLN A 113 -29.33 -14.17 5.05
N ALA A 114 -28.62 -13.23 4.44
CA ALA A 114 -29.11 -12.41 3.34
C ALA A 114 -28.07 -12.36 2.21
N PRO A 115 -28.01 -13.42 1.37
CA PRO A 115 -27.05 -13.49 0.27
C PRO A 115 -27.25 -12.34 -0.72
N HIS A 116 -26.15 -11.87 -1.32
CA HIS A 116 -26.25 -10.87 -2.38
C HIS A 116 -27.02 -11.44 -3.58
N PRO A 117 -28.05 -10.76 -4.12
CA PRO A 117 -28.99 -11.34 -5.09
C PRO A 117 -28.35 -11.70 -6.44
N LEU A 118 -27.17 -11.14 -6.74
CA LEU A 118 -26.42 -11.43 -7.96
C LEU A 118 -25.36 -12.52 -7.77
N MET A 119 -25.20 -13.08 -6.56
CA MET A 119 -24.29 -14.19 -6.30
C MET A 119 -25.06 -15.51 -6.36
N GLU A 120 -24.43 -16.53 -6.93
CA GLU A 120 -25.01 -17.88 -6.99
C GLU A 120 -25.21 -18.48 -5.59
N ALA A 121 -24.31 -18.18 -4.67
CA ALA A 121 -24.36 -18.58 -3.28
C ALA A 121 -23.56 -17.59 -2.41
N PRO A 122 -23.82 -17.51 -1.08
CA PRO A 122 -22.96 -16.78 -0.16
C PRO A 122 -21.50 -17.19 -0.26
N THR A 123 -20.59 -16.27 0.04
CA THR A 123 -19.15 -16.56 0.04
C THR A 123 -18.80 -17.78 0.90
N ALA A 124 -19.45 -17.94 2.06
CA ALA A 124 -19.21 -19.08 2.95
C ALA A 124 -19.55 -20.42 2.28
N GLU A 125 -20.65 -20.46 1.54
CA GLU A 125 -21.06 -21.65 0.79
C GLU A 125 -20.10 -21.96 -0.35
N LEU A 126 -19.61 -20.93 -1.07
CA LEU A 126 -18.57 -21.10 -2.09
C LEU A 126 -17.28 -21.69 -1.49
N VAL A 127 -16.90 -21.26 -0.29
CA VAL A 127 -15.73 -21.82 0.44
C VAL A 127 -15.98 -23.28 0.82
N ARG A 128 -17.18 -23.63 1.32
CA ARG A 128 -17.53 -25.01 1.67
C ARG A 128 -17.50 -25.95 0.46
N ARG A 129 -18.07 -25.52 -0.67
CA ARG A 129 -18.03 -26.26 -1.94
C ARG A 129 -16.60 -26.47 -2.42
N PHE A 130 -15.80 -25.40 -2.46
CA PHE A 130 -14.39 -25.51 -2.81
C PHE A 130 -13.63 -26.47 -1.90
N ARG A 131 -13.85 -26.39 -0.58
CA ARG A 131 -13.22 -27.30 0.40
C ARG A 131 -13.62 -28.76 0.18
N ALA A 132 -14.86 -29.04 -0.21
CA ALA A 132 -15.32 -30.40 -0.48
C ALA A 132 -14.63 -31.04 -1.70
N GLU A 133 -14.16 -30.23 -2.66
CA GLU A 133 -13.39 -30.69 -3.82
C GLU A 133 -11.91 -30.95 -3.51
N LEU A 134 -11.42 -30.49 -2.36
CA LEU A 134 -10.02 -30.65 -1.97
C LEU A 134 -9.73 -32.08 -1.47
N PRO A 135 -8.51 -32.59 -1.68
CA PRO A 135 -8.08 -33.83 -1.06
C PRO A 135 -8.07 -33.70 0.48
N PRO A 136 -8.27 -34.81 1.24
CA PRO A 136 -8.45 -34.76 2.70
C PRO A 136 -7.34 -34.04 3.47
N TRP A 137 -6.11 -34.07 2.97
CA TRP A 137 -4.98 -33.40 3.60
C TRP A 137 -5.02 -31.86 3.44
N GLN A 138 -5.54 -31.32 2.33
CA GLN A 138 -5.75 -29.87 2.15
C GLN A 138 -7.00 -29.39 2.89
N GLN A 139 -8.02 -30.24 3.06
CA GLN A 139 -9.22 -29.88 3.83
C GLN A 139 -8.92 -29.49 5.29
N LYS A 140 -7.82 -30.01 5.86
CA LYS A 140 -7.34 -29.66 7.20
C LYS A 140 -6.63 -28.30 7.25
N GLN A 141 -6.04 -27.85 6.13
CA GLN A 141 -5.40 -26.53 6.05
C GLN A 141 -6.42 -25.40 5.94
N LEU A 142 -7.57 -25.66 5.33
CA LEU A 142 -8.60 -24.66 5.07
C LEU A 142 -9.70 -24.71 6.13
N SER A 143 -9.80 -23.64 6.92
CA SER A 143 -10.89 -23.40 7.87
C SER A 143 -11.79 -22.27 7.39
N GLN A 144 -13.11 -22.43 7.53
CA GLN A 144 -14.09 -21.37 7.28
C GLN A 144 -14.78 -21.00 8.59
N LEU A 145 -14.88 -19.69 8.85
CA LEU A 145 -15.52 -19.12 10.03
C LEU A 145 -16.55 -18.10 9.58
N ALA A 146 -17.71 -18.10 10.23
CA ALA A 146 -18.66 -17.00 10.15
C ALA A 146 -18.46 -16.08 11.36
N MET A 147 -18.31 -14.78 11.12
CA MET A 147 -18.27 -13.77 12.16
C MET A 147 -19.70 -13.29 12.44
N PRO A 148 -20.17 -13.37 13.70
CA PRO A 148 -21.46 -12.83 14.10
C PRO A 148 -21.42 -11.31 14.20
N GLY A 149 -22.59 -10.70 14.03
CA GLY A 149 -22.78 -9.27 14.25
C GLY A 149 -22.17 -8.37 13.17
N GLU A 150 -22.20 -7.07 13.46
CA GLU A 150 -21.64 -6.05 12.57
C GLU A 150 -20.12 -5.96 12.70
N GLY A 151 -19.47 -5.58 11.60
CA GLY A 151 -18.03 -5.37 11.60
C GLY A 151 -17.47 -5.16 10.21
N ARG A 152 -16.26 -4.61 10.18
CA ARG A 152 -15.46 -4.46 8.96
C ARG A 152 -14.31 -5.46 8.97
N LYS A 153 -13.45 -5.40 7.95
CA LYS A 153 -12.29 -6.27 7.77
C LYS A 153 -11.48 -6.50 9.05
N ALA A 154 -11.09 -5.45 9.79
CA ALA A 154 -10.35 -5.60 11.05
C ALA A 154 -11.04 -6.51 12.08
N HIS A 155 -12.38 -6.49 12.14
CA HIS A 155 -13.14 -7.32 13.07
C HIS A 155 -13.09 -8.79 12.62
N GLN A 156 -13.20 -9.05 11.32
CA GLN A 156 -13.03 -10.40 10.75
C GLN A 156 -11.62 -10.94 11.01
N LEU A 157 -10.60 -10.10 10.83
CA LEU A 157 -9.22 -10.46 11.14
C LEU A 157 -9.04 -10.81 12.62
N ASN A 158 -9.52 -9.97 13.53
CA ASN A 158 -9.45 -10.23 14.97
C ASN A 158 -10.31 -11.43 15.38
N TRP A 159 -11.42 -11.70 14.69
CA TRP A 159 -12.26 -12.88 14.88
C TRP A 159 -11.47 -14.16 14.57
N ALA A 160 -10.69 -14.21 13.49
CA ALA A 160 -9.81 -15.35 13.18
C ALA A 160 -8.65 -15.55 14.16
N LEU A 161 -8.34 -14.58 15.03
CA LEU A 161 -7.20 -14.63 15.94
C LEU A 161 -7.58 -14.85 17.40
N ARG A 162 -8.83 -15.26 17.67
CA ARG A 162 -9.25 -15.57 19.04
C ARG A 162 -8.43 -16.72 19.64
N PRO A 163 -8.05 -16.64 20.92
CA PRO A 163 -7.24 -17.68 21.56
C PRO A 163 -7.83 -19.08 21.46
N GLU A 164 -9.15 -19.22 21.57
CA GLU A 164 -9.85 -20.51 21.53
C GLU A 164 -9.65 -21.19 20.17
N LEU A 165 -9.81 -20.41 19.10
CA LEU A 165 -9.62 -20.88 17.74
C LEU A 165 -8.16 -21.21 17.46
N LEU A 166 -7.23 -20.33 17.86
CA LEU A 166 -5.80 -20.55 17.63
C LEU A 166 -5.30 -21.79 18.37
N ARG A 167 -5.78 -22.07 19.59
CA ARG A 167 -5.45 -23.31 20.31
C ARG A 167 -5.90 -24.54 19.54
N THR A 168 -7.11 -24.54 18.99
CA THR A 168 -7.63 -25.67 18.19
C THR A 168 -6.87 -25.81 16.87
N LEU A 169 -6.67 -24.71 16.15
CA LEU A 169 -6.03 -24.69 14.84
C LEU A 169 -4.57 -25.14 14.88
N LEU A 170 -3.87 -24.80 15.97
CA LEU A 170 -2.44 -25.06 16.17
C LEU A 170 -2.20 -26.21 17.16
N GLU A 171 -3.22 -27.03 17.43
CA GLU A 171 -3.15 -28.22 18.28
C GLU A 171 -2.56 -27.96 19.69
N GLY A 172 -2.78 -26.76 20.23
CA GLY A 172 -2.28 -26.32 21.53
C GLY A 172 -0.77 -26.07 21.62
N GLN A 173 -0.03 -26.18 20.51
CA GLN A 173 1.43 -26.37 20.52
C GLN A 173 2.27 -25.17 20.04
N ALA A 174 1.65 -24.07 19.59
CA ALA A 174 2.41 -23.01 18.93
C ALA A 174 2.74 -21.82 19.84
N ASP A 175 4.04 -21.62 20.10
CA ASP A 175 4.61 -20.38 20.63
C ASP A 175 4.22 -19.18 19.72
N PRO A 176 3.55 -18.13 20.24
CA PRO A 176 3.20 -16.94 19.46
C PRO A 176 4.39 -16.24 18.79
N ALA A 177 5.61 -16.41 19.29
CA ALA A 177 6.83 -15.89 18.65
C ALA A 177 7.25 -16.68 17.41
N ARG A 178 6.61 -17.81 17.12
CA ARG A 178 6.83 -18.66 15.94
C ARG A 178 5.67 -18.65 14.95
N VAL A 179 4.53 -18.11 15.37
CA VAL A 179 3.35 -17.97 14.52
C VAL A 179 3.38 -16.65 13.76
N TRP A 180 3.17 -16.72 12.46
CA TRP A 180 3.07 -15.59 11.55
C TRP A 180 1.66 -15.49 11.01
N VAL A 181 1.02 -14.35 11.25
CA VAL A 181 -0.30 -14.04 10.71
C VAL A 181 -0.12 -13.37 9.35
N GLY A 182 -0.53 -14.06 8.29
CA GLY A 182 -0.62 -13.50 6.95
C GLY A 182 -2.01 -12.93 6.67
N VAL A 183 -2.12 -11.89 5.86
CA VAL A 183 -3.41 -11.36 5.39
C VAL A 183 -3.40 -11.19 3.89
N SER A 184 -4.47 -11.64 3.25
CA SER A 184 -4.77 -11.36 1.85
C SER A 184 -6.23 -10.96 1.70
N ASP A 185 -6.51 -10.00 0.82
CA ASP A 185 -7.89 -9.77 0.38
C ASP A 185 -8.40 -10.97 -0.43
N ALA A 186 -9.71 -11.12 -0.49
CA ALA A 186 -10.39 -12.23 -1.17
C ALA A 186 -10.14 -12.35 -2.69
N ASP A 187 -9.51 -11.36 -3.32
CA ASP A 187 -9.09 -11.31 -4.73
C ASP A 187 -7.57 -11.40 -4.91
N SER A 188 -6.85 -11.76 -3.86
CA SER A 188 -5.38 -11.81 -3.88
C SER A 188 -4.86 -13.12 -4.45
N ILE A 189 -3.82 -13.01 -5.27
CA ILE A 189 -3.09 -14.15 -5.83
C ILE A 189 -1.61 -13.94 -5.48
N PRO A 190 -1.11 -14.50 -4.36
CA PRO A 190 0.29 -14.37 -3.96
C PRO A 190 1.21 -15.30 -4.76
N ASP A 191 2.52 -15.02 -4.75
CA ASP A 191 3.54 -15.94 -5.25
C ASP A 191 3.60 -17.20 -4.38
N ARG A 192 3.70 -18.36 -5.03
CA ARG A 192 3.78 -19.66 -4.36
C ARG A 192 4.95 -19.78 -3.37
N ASN A 193 6.01 -18.98 -3.51
CA ASN A 193 7.19 -19.04 -2.64
C ASN A 193 7.15 -18.05 -1.47
N THR A 194 6.05 -17.30 -1.29
CA THR A 194 5.94 -16.27 -0.24
C THR A 194 6.33 -16.80 1.15
N TYR A 195 5.77 -17.94 1.56
CA TYR A 195 6.06 -18.53 2.87
C TYR A 195 7.49 -19.08 2.98
N ARG A 196 8.01 -19.74 1.94
CA ARG A 196 9.42 -20.20 1.86
C ARG A 196 10.40 -19.06 2.02
N TRP A 197 10.12 -17.91 1.39
CA TRP A 197 10.96 -16.73 1.52
C TRP A 197 10.98 -16.21 2.95
N ILE A 198 9.81 -16.07 3.57
CA ILE A 198 9.71 -15.60 4.96
C ILE A 198 10.41 -16.58 5.90
N ALA A 199 10.20 -17.89 5.72
CA ALA A 199 10.85 -18.91 6.54
C ALA A 199 12.38 -18.86 6.40
N ALA A 200 12.91 -18.72 5.18
CA ALA A 200 14.35 -18.57 4.97
C ALA A 200 14.91 -17.29 5.65
N ASP A 201 14.21 -16.16 5.58
CA ASP A 201 14.63 -14.92 6.27
C ASP A 201 14.60 -15.11 7.79
N VAL A 202 13.57 -15.76 8.33
CA VAL A 202 13.44 -16.02 9.78
C VAL A 202 14.54 -16.96 10.28
N LEU A 203 14.77 -18.08 9.59
CA LEU A 203 15.76 -19.10 9.97
C LEU A 203 17.20 -18.58 9.90
N THR A 204 17.49 -17.67 8.97
CA THR A 204 18.82 -17.03 8.86
C THR A 204 19.00 -15.81 9.75
N GLY A 205 18.06 -15.58 10.69
CA GLY A 205 18.12 -14.47 11.65
C GLY A 205 17.90 -13.09 11.03
N GLY A 206 17.23 -13.01 9.88
CA GLY A 206 16.88 -11.77 9.19
C GLY A 206 18.06 -11.01 8.59
N GLY A 207 19.25 -11.60 8.50
CA GLY A 207 20.47 -10.93 8.06
C GLY A 207 21.08 -9.99 9.11
N ARG A 208 22.43 -9.95 9.16
CA ARG A 208 23.28 -9.24 10.13
C ARG A 208 22.69 -7.92 10.68
N ALA A 209 22.14 -8.00 11.89
CA ALA A 209 22.14 -7.02 13.00
C ALA A 209 20.84 -7.15 13.83
N GLY A 210 20.86 -7.99 14.87
CA GLY A 210 20.13 -7.80 16.15
C GLY A 210 18.60 -7.61 16.19
N ASP A 211 17.88 -7.54 15.08
CA ASP A 211 16.42 -7.40 15.07
C ASP A 211 15.80 -8.44 14.14
N ALA A 212 15.38 -9.57 14.73
CA ALA A 212 14.60 -10.58 14.03
C ALA A 212 13.37 -9.93 13.42
N SER A 213 13.13 -10.16 12.12
CA SER A 213 11.96 -9.64 11.42
C SER A 213 10.68 -9.96 12.20
N ARG A 214 9.80 -8.96 12.41
CA ARG A 214 8.51 -9.13 13.10
C ARG A 214 7.29 -8.80 12.25
N ALA A 215 7.52 -8.14 11.12
CA ALA A 215 6.49 -7.79 10.17
C ALA A 215 7.06 -7.73 8.75
N TYR A 216 6.25 -8.09 7.76
CA TYR A 216 6.53 -7.99 6.33
C TYR A 216 5.39 -7.31 5.58
N GLN A 217 5.74 -6.64 4.49
CA GLN A 217 4.82 -6.18 3.47
C GLN A 217 5.40 -6.55 2.10
N GLY A 218 4.63 -7.32 1.33
CA GLY A 218 4.98 -7.77 -0.02
C GLY A 218 4.62 -6.78 -1.11
N VAL A 219 5.20 -7.01 -2.29
CA VAL A 219 4.94 -6.18 -3.47
C VAL A 219 3.57 -6.55 -4.04
N THR A 220 2.71 -5.55 -4.14
CA THR A 220 1.36 -5.72 -4.68
C THR A 220 1.25 -5.06 -6.04
N LEU A 221 0.68 -5.78 -7.01
CA LEU A 221 0.32 -5.27 -8.33
C LEU A 221 -1.19 -5.43 -8.56
N SER A 222 -1.87 -4.32 -8.83
CA SER A 222 -3.32 -4.30 -9.08
C SER A 222 -3.64 -4.70 -10.53
N LEU A 223 -3.19 -5.88 -10.95
CA LEU A 223 -3.23 -6.35 -12.33
C LEU A 223 -3.98 -7.67 -12.54
N ALA A 224 -4.57 -8.25 -11.49
CA ALA A 224 -5.24 -9.55 -11.57
C ALA A 224 -6.35 -9.56 -12.65
N ASN A 225 -7.26 -8.59 -12.63
CA ASN A 225 -8.31 -8.43 -13.62
C ASN A 225 -7.94 -7.55 -14.83
N ALA A 226 -6.64 -7.34 -15.14
CA ALA A 226 -6.22 -6.45 -16.23
C ALA A 226 -6.84 -6.77 -17.61
N HIS A 227 -7.17 -8.05 -17.85
CA HIS A 227 -7.82 -8.52 -19.07
C HIS A 227 -9.26 -7.96 -19.24
N ARG A 228 -9.96 -7.65 -18.14
CA ARG A 228 -11.32 -7.06 -18.14
C ARG A 228 -11.33 -5.55 -18.27
N LEU A 229 -10.18 -4.91 -18.09
CA LEU A 229 -10.07 -3.45 -18.09
C LEU A 229 -9.89 -2.90 -19.51
N GLY A 230 -10.64 -1.85 -19.84
CA GLY A 230 -10.35 -0.99 -20.99
C GLY A 230 -9.09 -0.14 -20.76
N THR A 231 -8.68 0.65 -21.78
CA THR A 231 -7.43 1.44 -21.77
C THR A 231 -7.28 2.31 -20.52
N ARG A 232 -8.34 3.02 -20.10
CA ARG A 232 -8.30 3.88 -18.90
C ARG A 232 -8.10 3.08 -17.62
N GLY A 233 -8.81 1.95 -17.47
CA GLY A 233 -8.68 1.06 -16.33
C GLY A 233 -7.27 0.48 -16.22
N ARG A 234 -6.69 0.03 -17.34
CA ARG A 234 -5.30 -0.47 -17.38
C ARG A 234 -4.27 0.58 -16.98
N VAL A 235 -4.44 1.83 -17.41
CA VAL A 235 -3.58 2.95 -16.97
C VAL A 235 -3.68 3.11 -15.45
N CYS A 236 -4.88 3.11 -14.89
CA CYS A 236 -5.06 3.19 -13.45
C CYS A 236 -4.46 1.99 -12.70
N ALA A 237 -4.59 0.78 -13.23
CA ALA A 237 -4.01 -0.45 -12.69
C ALA A 237 -2.48 -0.33 -12.54
N VAL A 238 -1.83 0.16 -13.59
CA VAL A 238 -0.39 0.42 -13.61
C VAL A 238 0.00 1.56 -12.65
N GLN A 239 -0.76 2.65 -12.61
CA GLN A 239 -0.50 3.76 -11.68
C GLN A 239 -0.63 3.33 -10.22
N GLN A 240 -1.69 2.60 -9.85
CA GLN A 240 -1.89 2.08 -8.50
C GLN A 240 -0.76 1.12 -8.10
N SER A 241 -0.39 0.18 -8.98
CA SER A 241 0.75 -0.73 -8.78
C SER A 241 2.06 0.03 -8.55
N SER A 242 2.28 1.12 -9.30
CA SER A 242 3.46 1.97 -9.15
C SER A 242 3.50 2.67 -7.79
N ILE A 243 2.34 3.12 -7.28
CA ILE A 243 2.21 3.75 -5.97
C ILE A 243 2.60 2.76 -4.89
N PHE A 244 2.10 1.53 -4.91
CA PHE A 244 2.50 0.49 -3.94
C PHE A 244 3.99 0.18 -4.00
N THR A 245 4.53 0.05 -5.21
CA THR A 245 5.97 -0.22 -5.46
C THR A 245 6.88 0.87 -4.90
N ARG A 246 6.54 2.15 -5.10
CA ARG A 246 7.41 3.30 -4.74
C ARG A 246 7.13 3.89 -3.36
N VAL A 247 5.88 3.94 -2.92
CA VAL A 247 5.47 4.57 -1.66
C VAL A 247 5.57 3.58 -0.50
N SER A 248 5.25 2.30 -0.72
CA SER A 248 5.36 1.27 0.31
C SER A 248 6.75 0.62 0.26
N ILE A 249 7.03 -0.21 -0.74
CA ILE A 249 8.19 -1.11 -0.72
C ILE A 249 9.53 -0.38 -0.72
N ALA A 250 9.74 0.55 -1.65
CA ALA A 250 10.98 1.32 -1.69
C ALA A 250 11.21 2.13 -0.39
N ARG A 251 10.12 2.57 0.27
CA ARG A 251 10.22 3.26 1.55
C ARG A 251 10.65 2.31 2.66
N LEU A 252 10.09 1.10 2.73
CA LEU A 252 10.48 0.08 3.72
C LEU A 252 11.96 -0.31 3.59
N ILE A 253 12.43 -0.54 2.36
CA ILE A 253 13.85 -0.83 2.07
C ILE A 253 14.75 0.30 2.57
N ASN A 254 14.40 1.54 2.26
CA ASN A 254 15.22 2.70 2.62
C ASN A 254 15.14 3.04 4.11
N GLU A 255 14.02 2.79 4.78
CA GLU A 255 13.87 3.08 6.20
C GLU A 255 14.78 2.20 7.06
N ARG A 256 14.85 0.90 6.78
CA ARG A 256 15.84 0.00 7.41
C ARG A 256 17.26 0.51 7.23
N ARG A 257 17.62 0.95 6.02
CA ARG A 257 18.96 1.52 5.75
C ARG A 257 19.24 2.78 6.58
N ARG A 258 18.26 3.68 6.70
CA ARG A 258 18.39 4.90 7.52
C ARG A 258 18.57 4.58 9.00
N VAL A 259 17.75 3.68 9.53
CA VAL A 259 17.82 3.29 10.95
C VAL A 259 19.15 2.59 11.24
N ALA A 260 19.59 1.67 10.37
CA ALA A 260 20.89 1.02 10.52
C ALA A 260 22.06 2.01 10.42
N TRP A 261 21.99 2.99 9.52
CA TRP A 261 23.00 4.05 9.44
C TRP A 261 23.07 4.87 10.75
N PHE A 262 21.91 5.26 11.29
CA PHE A 262 21.86 6.00 12.55
C PHE A 262 22.34 5.16 13.74
N ALA A 263 22.02 3.86 13.79
CA ALA A 263 22.53 2.95 14.81
C ALA A 263 24.07 2.84 14.78
N ARG A 264 24.68 2.87 13.59
CA ARG A 264 26.16 2.93 13.47
C ARG A 264 26.73 4.26 13.96
N LEU A 265 26.04 5.37 13.73
CA LEU A 265 26.42 6.67 14.28
C LEU A 265 26.34 6.65 15.81
N GLU A 266 25.28 6.08 16.36
CA GLU A 266 25.10 5.91 17.81
C GLU A 266 26.21 5.07 18.44
N ALA A 267 26.59 3.96 17.80
CA ALA A 267 27.69 3.13 18.28
C ALA A 267 29.05 3.85 18.26
N ARG A 268 29.30 4.71 17.27
CA ARG A 268 30.59 5.42 17.10
C ARG A 268 30.70 6.73 17.90
N ALA A 269 29.59 7.46 18.03
CA ALA A 269 29.55 8.79 18.61
C ALA A 269 28.24 8.98 19.42
N PRO A 270 28.10 8.34 20.59
CA PRO A 270 26.84 8.28 21.33
C PRO A 270 26.33 9.66 21.78
N ARG A 271 27.23 10.59 22.13
CA ARG A 271 26.86 11.97 22.50
C ARG A 271 26.24 12.73 21.32
N LEU A 272 26.87 12.64 20.14
CA LEU A 272 26.37 13.26 18.91
C LEU A 272 25.04 12.63 18.47
N ALA A 273 24.92 11.31 18.54
CA ALA A 273 23.67 10.61 18.24
C ALA A 273 22.54 11.04 19.17
N ARG A 274 22.79 11.18 20.48
CA ARG A 274 21.78 11.69 21.43
C ARG A 274 21.30 13.09 21.06
N LEU A 275 22.22 14.00 20.70
CA LEU A 275 21.89 15.37 20.29
C LEU A 275 21.12 15.42 18.96
N THR A 276 21.49 14.58 18.00
CA THR A 276 20.91 14.59 16.65
C THR A 276 19.69 13.70 16.48
N ARG A 277 19.40 12.80 17.43
CA ARG A 277 18.28 11.85 17.36
C ARG A 277 16.92 12.52 17.09
N PRO A 278 16.51 13.58 17.80
CA PRO A 278 15.22 14.22 17.54
C PRO A 278 15.12 14.76 16.11
N VAL A 279 16.20 15.37 15.59
CA VAL A 279 16.26 15.88 14.22
C VAL A 279 16.24 14.72 13.20
N PHE A 280 16.97 13.64 13.47
CA PHE A 280 16.95 12.44 12.65
C PHE A 280 15.53 11.84 12.57
N GLU A 281 14.88 11.68 13.72
CA GLU A 281 13.52 11.15 13.81
C GLU A 281 12.49 12.08 13.15
N PHE A 282 12.62 13.39 13.32
CA PHE A 282 11.67 14.34 12.76
C PHE A 282 11.83 14.54 11.24
N CYS A 283 13.06 14.59 10.74
CA CYS A 283 13.34 14.97 9.34
C CYS A 283 13.59 13.75 8.42
N PHE A 284 14.16 12.67 8.94
CA PHE A 284 14.71 11.59 8.11
C PHE A 284 14.00 10.25 8.25
N ARG A 285 13.61 9.84 9.46
CA ARG A 285 12.73 8.67 9.67
C ARG A 285 11.42 8.87 8.92
N ARG A 286 10.87 7.80 8.34
CA ARG A 286 9.61 7.82 7.57
C ARG A 286 8.62 6.81 8.12
N SER A 287 7.34 7.17 8.03
CA SER A 287 6.25 6.27 8.39
C SER A 287 6.20 5.06 7.46
N GLN A 288 5.86 3.93 8.04
CA GLN A 288 5.64 2.66 7.35
C GLN A 288 4.13 2.44 7.32
N ILE A 289 3.60 1.99 6.19
CA ILE A 289 2.18 1.65 6.06
C ILE A 289 2.09 0.22 5.55
N CYS A 290 1.11 -0.52 6.05
CA CYS A 290 0.69 -1.75 5.39
C CYS A 290 -0.40 -1.43 4.36
N LEU A 291 -0.64 -2.38 3.47
CA LEU A 291 -1.63 -2.27 2.39
C LEU A 291 -2.89 -3.11 2.65
N GLY A 292 -2.91 -3.90 3.72
CA GLY A 292 -4.04 -4.75 4.11
C GLY A 292 -4.06 -6.10 3.40
N HIS A 293 -3.05 -6.38 2.60
CA HIS A 293 -2.86 -7.63 1.91
C HIS A 293 -1.37 -7.78 1.56
N HIS A 294 -0.97 -9.01 1.26
CA HIS A 294 0.43 -9.43 1.21
C HIS A 294 1.23 -8.98 2.45
N GLU A 295 0.57 -8.89 3.60
CA GLU A 295 1.18 -8.46 4.86
C GLU A 295 1.30 -9.64 5.81
N PHE A 296 2.38 -9.67 6.57
CA PHE A 296 2.62 -10.71 7.56
C PHE A 296 3.10 -10.08 8.87
N VAL A 297 2.51 -10.43 9.99
CA VAL A 297 2.96 -9.96 11.31
C VAL A 297 3.07 -11.15 12.25
N ARG A 298 4.15 -11.19 13.01
CA ARG A 298 4.34 -12.22 14.04
C ARG A 298 3.27 -12.09 15.13
N LEU A 299 2.69 -13.19 15.56
CA LEU A 299 1.50 -13.18 16.41
C LEU A 299 1.76 -12.48 17.75
N ASP A 300 2.89 -12.73 18.40
CA ASP A 300 3.31 -12.05 19.63
C ASP A 300 3.33 -10.51 19.48
N THR A 301 3.80 -10.05 18.33
CA THR A 301 3.96 -8.64 17.99
C THR A 301 2.59 -8.03 17.74
N LEU A 302 1.73 -8.73 17.01
CA LEU A 302 0.35 -8.33 16.77
C LEU A 302 -0.45 -8.28 18.08
N GLN A 303 -0.29 -9.25 18.98
CA GLN A 303 -0.90 -9.26 20.31
C GLN A 303 -0.41 -8.07 21.16
N SER A 304 0.89 -7.76 21.14
CA SER A 304 1.48 -6.64 21.90
C SER A 304 0.95 -5.24 21.51
N ILE A 305 0.31 -5.15 20.34
CA ILE A 305 -0.28 -3.90 19.84
C ILE A 305 -1.81 -3.87 19.93
N GLY A 306 -2.44 -4.93 20.45
CA GLY A 306 -3.89 -5.05 20.55
C GLY A 306 -4.57 -5.63 19.31
N LEU A 307 -3.85 -6.43 18.52
CA LEU A 307 -4.27 -7.00 17.23
C LEU A 307 -4.48 -5.95 16.14
N PHE A 308 -5.37 -6.22 15.17
CA PHE A 308 -5.66 -5.28 14.08
C PHE A 308 -6.49 -4.09 14.60
N PRO A 309 -6.12 -2.85 14.29
CA PRO A 309 -6.89 -1.67 14.70
C PRO A 309 -8.31 -1.68 14.13
N VAL A 310 -9.32 -1.60 15.01
CA VAL A 310 -10.74 -1.60 14.61
C VAL A 310 -11.28 -0.18 14.31
N SER A 311 -10.56 0.84 14.77
CA SER A 311 -10.89 2.25 14.55
C SER A 311 -10.48 2.71 13.15
N GLY A 312 -11.35 3.46 12.48
CA GLY A 312 -11.04 4.10 11.19
C GLY A 312 -11.25 3.20 9.97
N ALA A 313 -11.28 3.77 8.76
CA ALA A 313 -11.62 3.04 7.53
C ALA A 313 -10.49 2.24 6.85
N THR A 314 -9.27 2.32 7.38
CA THR A 314 -8.06 1.70 6.79
C THR A 314 -7.19 1.07 7.87
N GLU A 315 -7.62 -0.08 8.39
CA GLU A 315 -6.99 -0.79 9.51
C GLU A 315 -5.51 -1.14 9.26
N ASP A 316 -5.17 -1.36 8.01
CA ASP A 316 -3.87 -1.71 7.47
C ASP A 316 -2.82 -0.59 7.63
N SER A 317 -3.18 0.61 7.18
CA SER A 317 -2.33 1.78 7.31
C SER A 317 -2.19 2.18 8.78
N THR A 318 -3.26 2.05 9.57
CA THR A 318 -3.23 2.24 11.02
C THR A 318 -2.28 1.24 11.70
N LEU A 319 -2.32 -0.04 11.31
CA LEU A 319 -1.39 -1.08 11.77
C LEU A 319 0.06 -0.69 11.50
N GLY A 320 0.36 -0.20 10.30
CA GLY A 320 1.69 0.28 9.94
C GLY A 320 2.20 1.42 10.86
N TYR A 321 1.32 2.38 11.21
CA TYR A 321 1.65 3.42 12.18
C TYR A 321 1.83 2.87 13.60
N ALA A 322 1.00 1.91 14.02
CA ALA A 322 1.07 1.28 15.34
C ALA A 322 2.38 0.51 15.55
N LEU A 323 2.85 -0.21 14.51
CA LEU A 323 4.14 -0.89 14.48
C LEU A 323 5.29 0.14 14.51
N GLY A 324 5.22 1.16 13.66
CA GLY A 324 6.22 2.22 13.60
C GLY A 324 6.38 2.96 14.93
N ALA A 325 5.28 3.28 15.63
CA ALA A 325 5.28 3.95 16.92
C ALA A 325 5.92 3.12 18.06
N ARG A 326 6.10 1.82 17.84
CA ARG A 326 6.84 0.89 18.72
C ARG A 326 8.27 0.62 18.25
N GLY A 327 8.73 1.33 17.21
CA GLY A 327 10.05 1.13 16.63
C GLY A 327 10.19 -0.12 15.76
N ILE A 328 9.10 -0.87 15.54
CA ILE A 328 9.12 -2.10 14.75
C ILE A 328 9.24 -1.74 13.26
N LEU A 329 10.25 -2.32 12.59
CA LEU A 329 10.49 -2.09 11.17
C LEU A 329 9.88 -3.18 10.30
N ILE A 330 8.95 -2.79 9.43
CA ILE A 330 8.29 -3.67 8.47
C ILE A 330 9.28 -4.01 7.36
N ARG A 331 9.45 -5.32 7.09
CA ARG A 331 10.38 -5.82 6.07
C ARG A 331 9.70 -5.84 4.72
N ALA A 332 10.40 -5.33 3.71
CA ALA A 332 9.96 -5.52 2.35
C ALA A 332 10.09 -7.00 2.00
N LEU A 333 9.00 -7.63 1.58
CA LEU A 333 8.99 -8.96 0.98
C LEU A 333 9.05 -8.76 -0.55
N PRO A 334 10.04 -9.35 -1.27
CA PRO A 334 10.26 -9.08 -2.69
C PRO A 334 9.33 -9.85 -3.63
N LEU A 335 8.51 -10.75 -3.10
CA LEU A 335 7.62 -11.56 -3.91
C LEU A 335 6.35 -10.79 -4.26
N LEU A 336 5.76 -11.14 -5.42
CA LEU A 336 4.63 -10.43 -5.98
C LEU A 336 3.31 -11.04 -5.51
N GLU A 337 2.31 -10.19 -5.29
CA GLU A 337 0.90 -10.57 -5.20
C GLU A 337 0.12 -9.76 -6.23
N LEU A 338 -0.80 -10.43 -6.94
CA LEU A 338 -1.76 -9.77 -7.80
C LEU A 338 -3.06 -9.54 -7.05
N VAL A 339 -3.66 -8.37 -7.23
CA VAL A 339 -5.02 -8.05 -6.77
C VAL A 339 -5.83 -7.40 -7.87
N ASP A 340 -7.15 -7.42 -7.72
CA ASP A 340 -8.03 -6.73 -8.66
C ASP A 340 -8.01 -5.21 -8.40
N ILE A 341 -8.38 -4.46 -9.43
CA ILE A 341 -8.75 -3.05 -9.32
C ILE A 341 -10.21 -2.89 -9.74
N PRO A 342 -10.97 -1.92 -9.21
CA PRO A 342 -12.34 -1.71 -9.64
C PRO A 342 -12.46 -1.51 -11.16
N GLU A 343 -13.36 -2.25 -11.80
CA GLU A 343 -13.50 -2.28 -13.26
C GLU A 343 -14.16 -1.00 -13.81
N THR A 344 -14.89 -0.26 -12.98
CA THR A 344 -15.62 0.96 -13.36
C THR A 344 -15.02 2.22 -12.72
N THR A 345 -15.18 3.36 -13.39
CA THR A 345 -14.72 4.66 -12.87
C THR A 345 -15.38 5.00 -11.53
N GLU A 346 -16.67 4.72 -11.37
CA GLU A 346 -17.37 4.94 -10.10
C GLU A 346 -16.86 3.99 -9.00
N GLY A 347 -16.59 2.72 -9.32
CA GLY A 347 -15.95 1.79 -8.40
C GLY A 347 -14.58 2.27 -7.93
N MET A 348 -13.78 2.84 -8.84
CA MET A 348 -12.50 3.46 -8.50
C MET A 348 -12.65 4.67 -7.57
N ILE A 349 -13.62 5.54 -7.82
CA ILE A 349 -13.90 6.70 -6.96
C ILE A 349 -14.36 6.23 -5.58
N ARG A 350 -15.23 5.22 -5.49
CA ARG A 350 -15.69 4.65 -4.21
C ARG A 350 -14.54 4.05 -3.40
N GLN A 351 -13.66 3.28 -4.04
CA GLN A 351 -12.48 2.72 -3.38
C GLN A 351 -11.56 3.82 -2.85
N ASN A 352 -11.23 4.82 -3.66
CA ASN A 352 -10.40 5.94 -3.23
C ASN A 352 -11.08 6.80 -2.14
N ALA A 353 -12.41 6.90 -2.14
CA ALA A 353 -13.14 7.64 -1.12
C ALA A 353 -13.06 6.92 0.25
N ARG A 354 -13.14 5.59 0.26
CA ARG A 354 -12.87 4.78 1.46
C ARG A 354 -11.46 5.02 1.99
N TRP A 355 -10.46 4.99 1.12
CA TRP A 355 -9.07 5.25 1.53
C TRP A 355 -8.86 6.68 2.04
N TYR A 356 -9.49 7.68 1.41
CA TYR A 356 -9.45 9.06 1.87
C TYR A 356 -10.13 9.24 3.23
N LYS A 357 -11.27 8.58 3.45
CA LYS A 357 -11.90 8.54 4.78
C LYS A 357 -10.96 7.93 5.82
N GLY A 358 -10.26 6.86 5.47
CA GLY A 358 -9.23 6.24 6.32
C GLY A 358 -8.09 7.21 6.67
N VAL A 359 -7.60 7.96 5.69
CA VAL A 359 -6.63 9.05 5.90
C VAL A 359 -7.15 10.10 6.89
N LEU A 360 -8.43 10.47 6.85
CA LEU A 360 -8.98 11.40 7.84
C LEU A 360 -9.04 10.77 9.24
N ASP A 361 -9.41 9.50 9.33
CA ASP A 361 -9.52 8.78 10.61
C ASP A 361 -8.15 8.57 11.27
N ASP A 362 -7.13 8.28 10.48
CA ASP A 362 -5.74 8.12 10.92
C ASP A 362 -5.18 9.37 11.61
N VAL A 363 -5.70 10.58 11.31
CA VAL A 363 -5.26 11.82 11.97
C VAL A 363 -5.51 11.75 13.47
N ARG A 364 -6.70 11.28 13.88
CA ARG A 364 -7.04 11.12 15.30
C ARG A 364 -6.14 10.06 15.94
N PHE A 365 -6.00 8.91 15.29
CA PHE A 365 -5.13 7.84 15.78
C PHE A 365 -3.67 8.30 15.99
N LEU A 366 -3.11 9.03 15.02
CA LEU A 366 -1.75 9.54 15.09
C LEU A 366 -1.60 10.62 16.17
N TRP A 367 -2.60 11.47 16.36
CA TRP A 367 -2.62 12.46 17.43
C TRP A 367 -2.67 11.80 18.81
N GLU A 368 -3.54 10.81 19.02
CA GLU A 368 -3.61 10.03 20.27
C GLU A 368 -2.29 9.27 20.52
N THR A 369 -1.72 8.67 19.47
CA THR A 369 -0.41 8.00 19.54
C THR A 369 0.71 8.97 19.94
N TRP A 370 0.73 10.18 19.39
CA TRP A 370 1.72 11.18 19.77
C TRP A 370 1.50 11.71 21.19
N ARG A 371 0.25 11.90 21.61
CA ARG A 371 -0.08 12.33 22.98
C ARG A 371 0.33 11.30 24.03
N THR A 372 0.12 10.02 23.75
CA THR A 372 0.49 8.92 24.65
C THR A 372 1.98 8.63 24.61
N ARG A 373 2.64 8.77 23.45
CA ARG A 373 4.08 8.54 23.25
C ARG A 373 4.70 9.71 22.50
N ARG A 374 5.08 10.74 23.25
CA ARG A 374 5.73 11.94 22.70
C ARG A 374 7.13 11.62 22.20
N SER A 375 7.27 11.53 20.89
CA SER A 375 8.55 11.42 20.20
C SER A 375 8.57 12.30 18.96
N ALA A 376 9.77 12.70 18.53
CA ALA A 376 9.96 13.45 17.30
C ALA A 376 9.47 12.65 16.09
N PHE A 377 9.65 11.32 16.12
CA PHE A 377 9.12 10.42 15.10
C PHE A 377 7.58 10.48 15.01
N ASN A 378 6.88 10.31 16.14
CA ASN A 378 5.40 10.30 16.15
C ASN A 378 4.81 11.64 15.74
N LEU A 379 5.43 12.75 16.18
CA LEU A 379 5.03 14.08 15.72
C LEU A 379 5.22 14.24 14.21
N ALA A 380 6.38 13.78 13.68
CA ALA A 380 6.63 13.83 12.25
C ALA A 380 5.70 12.92 11.44
N GLN A 381 5.26 11.78 11.98
CA GLN A 381 4.22 10.96 11.35
C GLN A 381 2.92 11.74 11.22
N LEU A 382 2.45 12.36 12.31
CA LEU A 382 1.24 13.18 12.33
C LEU A 382 1.32 14.35 11.35
N CYS A 383 2.34 15.20 11.46
CA CYS A 383 2.49 16.39 10.60
C CYS A 383 2.54 16.03 9.12
N ARG A 384 3.29 14.97 8.77
CA ARG A 384 3.40 14.53 7.37
C ARG A 384 2.14 13.84 6.87
N HIS A 385 1.39 13.15 7.73
CA HIS A 385 0.11 12.55 7.37
C HIS A 385 -0.91 13.66 7.06
N VAL A 386 -1.06 14.63 7.95
CA VAL A 386 -1.94 15.78 7.74
C VAL A 386 -1.55 16.54 6.47
N GLY A 387 -0.29 16.94 6.33
CA GLY A 387 0.17 17.73 5.19
C GLY A 387 0.14 16.97 3.85
N ASN A 388 0.79 15.81 3.77
CA ASN A 388 0.98 15.12 2.48
C ASN A 388 -0.17 14.18 2.09
N LYS A 389 -1.09 13.87 3.00
CA LYS A 389 -2.25 13.01 2.70
C LYS A 389 -3.53 13.81 2.88
N ALA A 390 -3.90 14.20 4.09
CA ALA A 390 -5.20 14.82 4.34
C ALA A 390 -5.40 16.13 3.55
N VAL A 391 -4.38 16.99 3.49
CA VAL A 391 -4.46 18.27 2.76
C VAL A 391 -4.11 18.12 1.28
N GLU A 392 -3.03 17.41 0.94
CA GLU A 392 -2.54 17.34 -0.45
C GLU A 392 -3.48 16.56 -1.38
N TRP A 393 -4.11 15.45 -0.95
CA TRP A 393 -4.95 14.63 -1.83
C TRP A 393 -6.12 15.38 -2.51
N PRO A 394 -6.93 16.19 -1.80
CA PRO A 394 -8.06 16.90 -2.40
C PRO A 394 -7.66 18.05 -3.33
N VAL A 395 -6.41 18.53 -3.27
CA VAL A 395 -5.99 19.72 -4.04
C VAL A 395 -4.95 19.41 -5.11
N ALA A 396 -4.17 18.33 -4.97
CA ALA A 396 -3.00 18.06 -5.80
C ALA A 396 -3.30 18.07 -7.31
N ALA A 397 -4.38 17.42 -7.74
CA ALA A 397 -4.68 17.29 -9.16
C ALA A 397 -5.05 18.63 -9.84
N ALA A 398 -5.43 19.66 -9.07
CA ALA A 398 -5.72 21.00 -9.59
C ALA A 398 -4.57 21.98 -9.30
N LEU A 399 -4.06 21.97 -8.07
CA LEU A 399 -3.09 22.95 -7.58
C LEU A 399 -1.74 22.81 -8.28
N TYR A 400 -1.23 21.58 -8.47
CA TYR A 400 0.08 21.39 -9.11
C TYR A 400 0.10 21.88 -10.57
N PRO A 401 -0.88 21.54 -11.44
CA PRO A 401 -0.93 22.09 -12.80
C PRO A 401 -1.06 23.62 -12.84
N VAL A 402 -1.91 24.21 -11.99
CA VAL A 402 -2.11 25.66 -11.96
C VAL A 402 -0.84 26.39 -11.52
N LEU A 403 -0.20 25.94 -10.45
CA LEU A 403 1.06 26.54 -9.99
C LEU A 403 2.23 26.28 -10.96
N GLY A 404 2.20 25.14 -11.66
CA GLY A 404 3.05 24.82 -12.81
C GLY A 404 2.97 25.88 -13.90
N PHE A 405 1.76 26.10 -14.39
CA PHE A 405 1.47 27.09 -15.44
C PHE A 405 1.79 28.52 -14.98
N LEU A 406 1.39 28.89 -13.76
CA LEU A 406 1.63 30.25 -13.24
C LEU A 406 3.12 30.55 -13.10
N ALA A 407 3.93 29.62 -12.61
CA ALA A 407 5.38 29.82 -12.54
C ALA A 407 6.00 30.03 -13.93
N TRP A 408 5.56 29.24 -14.92
CA TRP A 408 6.02 29.36 -16.30
C TRP A 408 5.60 30.69 -16.93
N HIS A 409 4.34 31.07 -16.79
CA HIS A 409 3.81 32.32 -17.33
C HIS A 409 4.47 33.55 -16.68
N LEU A 410 4.62 33.53 -15.34
CA LEU A 410 5.24 34.63 -14.60
C LEU A 410 6.74 34.74 -14.85
N ALA A 411 7.42 33.71 -15.34
CA ALA A 411 8.83 33.79 -15.71
C ALA A 411 9.06 34.96 -16.68
N TYR A 412 8.22 35.12 -17.70
CA TYR A 412 8.31 36.20 -18.68
C TYR A 412 8.12 37.60 -18.08
N ARG A 413 7.32 37.72 -17.00
CA ARG A 413 7.15 38.97 -16.25
C ARG A 413 8.45 39.39 -15.54
N PHE A 414 9.32 38.43 -15.22
CA PHE A 414 10.61 38.65 -14.57
C PHE A 414 11.78 38.45 -15.54
N ALA A 415 11.58 38.62 -16.86
CA ALA A 415 12.62 38.42 -17.88
C ALA A 415 13.86 39.31 -17.66
N SER A 416 13.71 40.48 -17.04
CA SER A 416 14.82 41.36 -16.65
C SER A 416 15.71 40.79 -15.54
N ARG A 417 15.31 39.70 -14.89
CA ARG A 417 16.09 38.96 -13.88
C ARG A 417 16.48 37.59 -14.45
N PRO A 418 17.66 37.47 -15.09
CA PRO A 418 18.03 36.28 -15.89
C PRO A 418 17.91 34.95 -15.13
N VAL A 419 18.34 34.92 -13.86
CA VAL A 419 18.27 33.72 -13.02
C VAL A 419 16.82 33.32 -12.74
N TRP A 420 15.94 34.28 -12.46
CA TRP A 420 14.54 34.00 -12.15
C TRP A 420 13.80 33.54 -13.40
N PHE A 421 14.05 34.20 -14.52
CA PHE A 421 13.54 33.77 -15.82
C PHE A 421 13.96 32.33 -16.13
N ALA A 422 15.26 32.03 -16.02
CA ALA A 422 15.79 30.70 -16.30
C ALA A 422 15.16 29.63 -15.39
N LEU A 423 15.09 29.87 -14.08
CA LEU A 423 14.47 28.92 -13.14
C LEU A 423 12.96 28.77 -13.37
N GLY A 424 12.28 29.87 -13.67
CA GLY A 424 10.84 29.94 -13.94
C GLY A 424 10.41 29.20 -15.20
N VAL A 425 11.29 29.12 -16.21
CA VAL A 425 11.07 28.28 -17.39
C VAL A 425 11.51 26.83 -17.12
N LEU A 426 12.72 26.63 -16.59
CA LEU A 426 13.33 25.30 -16.44
C LEU A 426 12.52 24.37 -15.53
N LEU A 427 12.12 24.82 -14.33
CA LEU A 427 11.49 23.93 -13.35
C LEU A 427 10.10 23.44 -13.77
N PRO A 428 9.19 24.28 -14.29
CA PRO A 428 7.92 23.80 -14.85
C PRO A 428 8.11 22.86 -16.05
N THR A 429 9.04 23.17 -16.96
CA THR A 429 9.33 22.31 -18.12
C THR A 429 9.86 20.94 -17.67
N LEU A 430 10.81 20.90 -16.73
CA LEU A 430 11.30 19.65 -16.15
C LEU A 430 10.20 18.90 -15.39
N SER A 431 9.36 19.60 -14.63
CA SER A 431 8.23 19.00 -13.90
C SER A 431 7.26 18.30 -14.86
N LEU A 432 6.88 18.97 -15.95
CA LEU A 432 6.02 18.40 -16.99
C LEU A 432 6.69 17.22 -17.70
N GLY A 433 7.95 17.40 -18.13
CA GLY A 433 8.72 16.36 -18.81
C GLY A 433 8.90 15.11 -17.97
N LEU A 434 9.24 15.27 -16.68
CA LEU A 434 9.34 14.16 -15.73
C LEU A 434 7.98 13.54 -15.41
N THR A 435 6.89 14.30 -15.42
CA THR A 435 5.54 13.74 -15.22
C THR A 435 5.18 12.78 -16.36
N VAL A 436 5.50 13.16 -17.61
CA VAL A 436 5.30 12.31 -18.79
C VAL A 436 6.26 11.11 -18.77
N TRP A 437 7.55 11.36 -18.52
CA TRP A 437 8.58 10.33 -18.52
C TRP A 437 8.40 9.34 -17.36
N VAL A 438 8.47 9.81 -16.13
CA VAL A 438 8.38 8.96 -14.93
C VAL A 438 6.96 8.45 -14.76
N GLY A 439 5.96 9.34 -14.78
CA GLY A 439 4.57 8.97 -14.54
C GLY A 439 3.95 8.13 -15.66
N GLY A 440 4.34 8.35 -16.92
CA GLY A 440 3.79 7.63 -18.07
C GLY A 440 4.66 6.45 -18.53
N ILE A 441 5.86 6.75 -19.03
CA ILE A 441 6.70 5.82 -19.80
C ILE A 441 7.46 4.86 -18.88
N ALA A 442 8.30 5.39 -17.99
CA ALA A 442 9.15 4.59 -17.12
C ALA A 442 8.32 3.71 -16.17
N THR A 443 7.24 4.26 -15.62
CA THR A 443 6.30 3.48 -14.80
C THR A 443 5.72 2.30 -15.57
N GLN A 444 5.21 2.52 -16.79
CA GLN A 444 4.67 1.44 -17.63
C GLN A 444 5.73 0.36 -17.87
N SER A 445 6.91 0.75 -18.33
CA SER A 445 7.97 -0.20 -18.68
C SER A 445 8.48 -0.99 -17.47
N LEU A 446 8.55 -0.38 -16.29
CA LEU A 446 8.99 -1.07 -15.07
C LEU A 446 7.94 -2.06 -14.57
N ILE A 447 6.65 -1.70 -14.60
CA ILE A 447 5.57 -2.63 -14.22
C ILE A 447 5.45 -3.76 -15.25
N GLU A 448 5.58 -3.48 -16.55
CA GLU A 448 5.65 -4.50 -17.61
C GLU A 448 6.80 -5.49 -17.37
N ARG A 449 7.98 -5.02 -16.94
CA ARG A 449 9.10 -5.94 -16.63
C ARG A 449 8.82 -6.85 -15.44
N LEU A 450 7.95 -6.47 -14.52
CA LEU A 450 7.57 -7.30 -13.39
C LEU A 450 6.56 -8.38 -13.77
N THR A 451 5.86 -8.28 -14.90
CA THR A 451 4.79 -9.24 -15.24
C THR A 451 5.30 -10.65 -15.47
N ARG A 452 6.58 -10.82 -15.85
CA ARG A 452 7.23 -12.13 -15.97
C ARG A 452 7.31 -12.90 -14.65
N TYR A 453 7.22 -12.19 -13.53
CA TYR A 453 7.27 -12.76 -12.19
C TYR A 453 5.89 -12.91 -11.56
N CYS A 454 4.83 -12.51 -12.27
CA CYS A 454 3.48 -12.65 -11.75
C CYS A 454 3.11 -14.13 -11.57
N PRO A 455 2.36 -14.47 -10.50
CA PRO A 455 1.92 -15.84 -10.24
C PRO A 455 0.99 -16.42 -11.32
N ARG A 456 0.44 -15.56 -12.18
CA ARG A 456 -0.24 -15.97 -13.42
C ARG A 456 0.13 -15.03 -14.57
N PRO A 457 -0.01 -15.47 -15.84
CA PRO A 457 0.23 -14.63 -16.99
C PRO A 457 -0.64 -13.36 -16.98
N VAL A 458 -0.01 -12.21 -17.19
CA VAL A 458 -0.67 -10.90 -17.25
C VAL A 458 -0.12 -10.10 -18.43
N THR A 459 -1.01 -9.64 -19.30
CA THR A 459 -0.65 -8.79 -20.45
C THR A 459 -1.17 -7.37 -20.25
N ILE A 460 -0.26 -6.42 -20.09
CA ILE A 460 -0.55 -4.97 -20.00
C ILE A 460 0.13 -4.15 -21.09
N ALA A 461 0.71 -4.81 -22.10
CA ALA A 461 1.42 -4.18 -23.19
C ALA A 461 0.52 -3.18 -23.94
N ARG A 462 1.06 -2.00 -24.22
CA ARG A 462 0.39 -0.98 -25.05
C ARG A 462 0.69 -1.22 -26.52
N THR A 463 -0.18 -2.00 -27.17
CA THR A 463 0.02 -2.43 -28.56
C THR A 463 -0.42 -1.40 -29.61
N THR A 464 -1.34 -0.48 -29.27
CA THR A 464 -1.83 0.54 -30.21
C THR A 464 -1.21 1.93 -29.97
N LEU A 465 -1.10 2.75 -31.01
CA LEU A 465 -0.66 4.15 -30.89
C LEU A 465 -1.55 4.93 -29.93
N GLY A 466 -2.87 4.74 -30.00
CA GLY A 466 -3.82 5.32 -29.07
C GLY A 466 -3.54 4.92 -27.62
N ALA A 467 -3.30 3.64 -27.34
CA ALA A 467 -2.95 3.19 -25.99
C ALA A 467 -1.63 3.79 -25.49
N LYS A 468 -0.63 3.95 -26.38
CA LYS A 468 0.64 4.61 -26.06
C LYS A 468 0.45 6.09 -25.75
N LEU A 469 -0.27 6.83 -26.59
CA LEU A 469 -0.58 8.24 -26.39
C LEU A 469 -1.40 8.46 -25.12
N TRP A 470 -2.56 7.82 -25.02
CA TRP A 470 -3.43 7.94 -23.86
C TRP A 470 -2.70 7.51 -22.59
N GLY A 471 -2.05 6.36 -22.56
CA GLY A 471 -1.35 5.89 -21.36
C GLY A 471 -0.15 6.76 -20.93
N THR A 472 0.42 7.55 -21.83
CA THR A 472 1.56 8.43 -21.54
C THR A 472 1.08 9.77 -20.97
N PHE A 473 0.06 10.38 -21.58
CA PHE A 473 -0.46 11.69 -21.18
C PHE A 473 -1.56 11.62 -20.11
N ARG A 474 -2.16 10.45 -19.89
CA ARG A 474 -3.17 10.21 -18.84
C ARG A 474 -2.64 9.60 -17.55
N CYS A 475 -1.34 9.69 -17.29
CA CYS A 475 -0.74 9.26 -16.02
C CYS A 475 -1.39 9.93 -14.79
N GLN A 476 -1.98 11.12 -14.94
CA GLN A 476 -2.73 11.80 -13.86
C GLN A 476 -4.18 11.33 -13.68
N THR A 477 -4.71 10.43 -14.53
CA THR A 477 -6.12 10.00 -14.45
C THR A 477 -6.46 9.42 -13.08
N TYR A 478 -5.58 8.56 -12.56
CA TYR A 478 -5.76 7.99 -11.25
C TYR A 478 -5.84 9.05 -10.15
N TRP A 479 -4.95 10.05 -10.20
CA TRP A 479 -4.92 11.17 -9.25
C TRP A 479 -6.17 12.05 -9.34
N LEU A 480 -6.69 12.30 -10.54
CA LEU A 480 -7.95 13.04 -10.71
C LEU A 480 -9.13 12.29 -10.07
N LEU A 481 -9.19 10.96 -10.24
CA LEU A 481 -10.22 10.13 -9.61
C LEU A 481 -10.07 10.12 -8.08
N ALA A 482 -8.84 10.04 -7.56
CA ALA A 482 -8.56 10.12 -6.14
C ALA A 482 -8.94 11.50 -5.55
N THR A 483 -8.63 12.59 -6.24
CA THR A 483 -9.03 13.95 -5.83
C THR A 483 -10.56 14.11 -5.83
N ARG A 484 -11.25 13.62 -6.87
CA ARG A 484 -12.72 13.61 -6.91
C ARG A 484 -13.32 12.81 -5.74
N ALA A 485 -12.71 11.67 -5.40
CA ALA A 485 -13.11 10.85 -4.28
C ALA A 485 -12.92 11.57 -2.93
N ALA A 486 -11.80 12.26 -2.74
CA ALA A 486 -11.55 13.06 -1.54
C ALA A 486 -12.61 14.16 -1.36
N TRP A 487 -12.94 14.90 -2.43
CA TRP A 487 -14.00 15.91 -2.40
C TRP A 487 -15.37 15.33 -2.09
N ARG A 488 -15.70 14.12 -2.59
CA ARG A 488 -16.95 13.43 -2.24
C ARG A 488 -17.06 13.19 -0.73
N VAL A 489 -15.97 12.78 -0.09
CA VAL A 489 -15.92 12.57 1.38
C VAL A 489 -16.04 13.90 2.12
N LEU A 490 -15.23 14.90 1.76
CA LEU A 490 -15.24 16.22 2.42
C LEU A 490 -16.61 16.89 2.32
N TRP A 491 -17.24 16.80 1.15
CA TRP A 491 -18.57 17.36 0.92
C TRP A 491 -19.66 16.67 1.74
N ALA A 492 -19.61 15.33 1.82
CA ALA A 492 -20.53 14.57 2.66
C ALA A 492 -20.36 14.95 4.15
N LEU A 493 -19.12 14.96 4.64
CA LEU A 493 -18.83 15.38 6.02
C LEU A 493 -19.29 16.80 6.31
N GLY A 494 -19.07 17.74 5.37
CA GLY A 494 -19.51 19.14 5.52
C GLY A 494 -21.02 19.31 5.54
N ARG A 495 -21.78 18.49 4.80
CA ARG A 495 -23.25 18.56 4.75
C ARG A 495 -23.95 17.79 5.86
N THR A 496 -23.51 16.58 6.17
CA THR A 496 -24.25 15.63 7.03
C THR A 496 -23.48 15.22 8.27
N GLY A 497 -22.23 15.67 8.43
CA GLY A 497 -21.35 15.25 9.53
C GLY A 497 -20.87 13.80 9.43
N ARG A 498 -21.31 13.04 8.42
CA ARG A 498 -21.02 11.60 8.30
C ARG A 498 -20.71 11.19 6.86
N TYR A 499 -19.79 10.24 6.74
CA TYR A 499 -19.52 9.53 5.50
C TYR A 499 -19.32 8.05 5.82
N GLU A 500 -20.24 7.21 5.35
CA GLU A 500 -20.14 5.77 5.51
C GLU A 500 -19.36 5.18 4.33
N PRO A 501 -18.19 4.57 4.59
CA PRO A 501 -17.39 3.95 3.55
C PRO A 501 -18.07 2.67 3.05
N ALA A 502 -18.86 2.78 1.99
CA ALA A 502 -19.45 1.61 1.33
C ALA A 502 -18.35 0.70 0.75
N LYS A 503 -18.57 -0.62 0.78
CA LYS A 503 -17.75 -1.59 0.04
C LYS A 503 -17.83 -1.29 -1.46
N THR A 504 -16.75 -1.59 -2.18
CA THR A 504 -16.77 -1.53 -3.65
C THR A 504 -17.39 -2.84 -4.09
N ASP A 505 -18.58 -2.76 -4.65
CA ASP A 505 -19.28 -3.94 -5.17
C ASP A 505 -18.42 -4.59 -6.27
N ARG A 506 -18.17 -5.89 -6.08
CA ARG A 506 -17.42 -6.75 -6.99
C ARG A 506 -18.33 -7.72 -7.73
N VAL A 507 -19.62 -7.76 -7.37
CA VAL A 507 -20.62 -8.58 -8.02
C VAL A 507 -21.05 -7.87 -9.29
N VAL A 508 -20.39 -8.22 -10.40
CA VAL A 508 -20.68 -7.63 -11.70
C VAL A 508 -22.08 -8.07 -12.15
N ARG A 509 -22.97 -7.14 -12.49
CA ARG A 509 -24.16 -7.47 -13.31
C ARG A 509 -23.62 -8.07 -14.61
N ARG A 510 -23.92 -9.34 -14.90
CA ARG A 510 -23.81 -9.84 -16.28
C ARG A 510 -24.63 -8.87 -17.15
N ALA A 511 -23.93 -8.10 -17.98
CA ALA A 511 -24.55 -7.22 -18.96
C ALA A 511 -25.01 -8.06 -20.14
#